data_AF-A0A935RU79-F1
#
_entry.id   AF-A0A935RU79-F1
#
_cell.length_a   1.000
_cell.length_b   1.000
_cell.length_c   1.000
_cell.angle_alpha   90.00
_cell.angle_beta   90.00
_cell.angle_gamma   90.00
#
_symmetry.space_group_name_H-M   'P 1'
#
loop_
_entity.id
_entity.type
_entity.pdbx_description
1 polymer ?
#
loop_
_entity_poly.entity_id
_entity_poly.type
_entity_poly.pdbx_seq_one_letter_code
_entity_poly.pdbx_strand_id
1 'polypeptide(L)'
;MKFTLLRVVLTMVLVQSLMGFPIGGIISFFPTIPTFGIFAITILTIPALCYLIFIKFLNKSVPEGQQPNFVQRNKISIGIGVILGAILSGFYSLHSLDCDLTIDNGTIKSAKVEYYNRTQDLIKTEIPSGSFQTITLPVGDNTLTINGKKKIIKMGQRSQKYIYNIDGVNNYVLTEIYYGRDAQAPKEKENFFSTEFIKVYADYLFEAPESILTKRSSSEKKIVLLRIKNSEE
;
A
#
# COMPACT_ATOMS: atom_id res chain seq x y z
N MET A 1 -10.63 -9.77 32.44
CA MET A 1 -9.89 -10.08 31.19
C MET A 1 -10.48 -9.42 29.94
N LYS A 2 -11.79 -9.57 29.63
CA LYS A 2 -12.42 -9.01 28.41
C LYS A 2 -12.28 -7.48 28.26
N PHE A 3 -12.43 -6.71 29.35
CA PHE A 3 -12.31 -5.24 29.31
C PHE A 3 -10.87 -4.73 29.14
N THR A 4 -9.87 -5.47 29.61
CA THR A 4 -8.45 -5.10 29.50
C THR A 4 -7.99 -5.19 28.06
N LEU A 5 -8.32 -6.28 27.36
CA LEU A 5 -7.99 -6.47 25.95
C LEU A 5 -8.69 -5.42 25.07
N LEU A 6 -9.97 -5.15 25.33
CA LEU A 6 -10.72 -4.11 24.61
C LEU A 6 -10.04 -2.73 24.73
N ARG A 7 -9.58 -2.36 25.94
CA ARG A 7 -8.87 -1.09 26.17
C ARG A 7 -7.54 -1.02 25.41
N VAL A 8 -6.80 -2.13 25.35
CA VAL A 8 -5.56 -2.23 24.57
C VAL A 8 -5.86 -1.98 23.09
N VAL A 9 -6.87 -2.66 22.52
CA VAL A 9 -7.25 -2.50 21.11
C VAL A 9 -7.72 -1.07 20.82
N LEU A 10 -8.57 -0.48 21.66
CA LEU A 10 -9.03 0.89 21.49
C LEU A 10 -7.88 1.90 21.54
N THR A 11 -6.96 1.73 22.49
CA THR A 11 -5.77 2.61 22.61
C THR A 11 -4.86 2.45 21.39
N MET A 12 -4.65 1.22 20.93
CA MET A 12 -3.85 0.92 19.72
C MET A 12 -4.41 1.63 18.48
N VAL A 13 -5.71 1.49 18.24
CA VAL A 13 -6.38 2.14 17.08
C VAL A 13 -6.31 3.66 17.20
N LEU A 14 -6.55 4.21 18.39
CA LEU A 14 -6.50 5.66 18.62
C LEU A 14 -5.09 6.22 18.38
N VAL A 15 -4.06 5.57 18.93
CA VAL A 15 -2.66 5.96 18.76
C VAL A 15 -2.27 5.93 17.29
N GLN A 16 -2.60 4.85 16.57
CA GLN A 16 -2.30 4.78 15.15
C GLN A 16 -3.06 5.84 14.33
N SER A 17 -4.33 6.10 14.65
CA SER A 17 -5.11 7.11 13.93
C SER A 17 -4.58 8.53 14.13
N LEU A 18 -4.17 8.87 15.37
CA LEU A 18 -3.71 10.22 15.71
C LEU A 18 -2.24 10.46 15.36
N MET A 19 -1.38 9.46 15.56
CA MET A 19 0.08 9.61 15.41
C MET A 19 0.61 9.03 14.10
N GLY A 20 -0.10 8.09 13.47
CA GLY A 20 0.34 7.46 12.23
C GLY A 20 0.43 8.44 11.06
N PHE A 21 -0.53 9.37 10.93
CA PHE A 21 -0.54 10.34 9.84
C PHE A 21 0.62 11.37 9.92
N PRO A 22 0.87 12.05 11.05
CA PRO A 22 2.02 12.96 11.18
C PRO A 22 3.37 12.27 10.98
N ILE A 23 3.54 11.08 11.55
CA ILE A 23 4.81 10.35 11.48
C ILE A 23 5.05 9.79 10.07
N GLY A 24 4.00 9.29 9.41
CA GLY A 24 4.07 8.93 7.99
C GLY A 24 4.48 10.11 7.11
N GLY A 25 3.97 11.31 7.41
CA GLY A 25 4.40 12.55 6.77
C GLY A 25 5.90 12.82 6.93
N ILE A 26 6.44 12.72 8.15
CA ILE A 26 7.87 12.91 8.40
C ILE A 26 8.71 11.86 7.66
N ILE A 27 8.30 10.59 7.71
CA ILE A 27 9.01 9.50 7.03
C ILE A 27 9.02 9.71 5.52
N SER A 28 7.96 10.29 4.94
CA SER A 28 7.88 10.55 3.50
C SER A 28 8.95 11.54 2.98
N PHE A 29 9.52 12.40 3.84
CA PHE A 29 10.64 13.27 3.47
C PHE A 29 11.97 12.51 3.28
N PHE A 30 12.05 11.28 3.79
CA PHE A 30 13.25 10.47 3.74
C PHE A 30 12.93 9.12 3.07
N PRO A 31 12.70 9.11 1.75
CA PRO A 31 12.20 7.94 1.04
C PRO A 31 13.17 6.75 1.14
N THR A 32 14.47 6.98 1.37
CA THR A 32 15.48 5.91 1.43
C THR A 32 15.67 5.27 2.81
N ILE A 33 14.95 5.69 3.86
CA ILE A 33 15.16 5.14 5.23
C ILE A 33 14.86 3.65 5.25
N PRO A 34 15.81 2.75 5.59
CA PRO A 34 15.56 1.32 5.61
C PRO A 34 14.44 0.94 6.59
N THR A 35 13.81 -0.21 6.37
CA THR A 35 12.63 -0.66 7.15
C THR A 35 12.86 -0.61 8.66
N PHE A 36 14.04 -1.04 9.13
CA PHE A 36 14.38 -0.98 10.56
C PHE A 36 14.43 0.45 11.10
N GLY A 37 14.83 1.43 10.29
CA GLY A 37 14.87 2.85 10.67
C GLY A 37 13.47 3.41 10.87
N ILE A 38 12.51 3.02 10.03
CA ILE A 38 11.09 3.39 10.18
C ILE A 38 10.52 2.83 11.49
N PHE A 39 10.81 1.55 11.79
CA PHE A 39 10.39 0.95 13.05
C PHE A 39 11.07 1.61 14.26
N ALA A 40 12.36 1.93 14.18
CA ALA A 40 13.05 2.64 15.25
C ALA A 40 12.43 4.00 15.52
N ILE A 41 12.16 4.79 14.47
CA ILE A 41 11.51 6.10 14.60
C ILE A 41 10.13 5.93 15.25
N THR A 42 9.28 5.05 14.73
CA THR A 42 7.89 4.90 15.22
C THR A 42 7.83 4.36 16.65
N ILE A 43 8.62 3.33 16.98
CA ILE A 43 8.64 2.70 18.31
C ILE A 43 9.30 3.60 19.36
N LEU A 44 10.21 4.51 19.00
CA LEU A 44 10.80 5.44 19.96
C LEU A 44 9.95 6.71 20.11
N THR A 45 9.51 7.31 19.01
CA THR A 45 8.83 8.60 19.02
C THR A 45 7.42 8.52 19.60
N ILE A 46 6.61 7.52 19.21
CA ILE A 46 5.21 7.43 19.62
C ILE A 46 5.10 7.20 21.13
N PRO A 47 5.78 6.21 21.74
CA PRO A 47 5.74 6.03 23.19
C PRO A 47 6.33 7.22 23.96
N ALA A 48 7.39 7.85 23.46
CA ALA A 48 7.97 9.02 24.11
C ALA A 48 7.00 10.21 24.11
N LEU A 49 6.35 10.49 22.97
CA LEU A 49 5.34 11.54 22.86
C LEU A 49 4.13 11.26 23.75
N CYS A 50 3.61 10.01 23.71
CA CYS A 50 2.51 9.61 24.59
C CYS A 50 2.90 9.76 26.06
N TYR A 51 4.12 9.36 26.45
CA TYR A 51 4.61 9.54 27.81
C TYR A 51 4.63 11.02 28.21
N LEU A 52 5.18 11.90 27.37
CA LEU A 52 5.20 13.35 27.63
C LEU A 52 3.81 13.96 27.78
N ILE A 53 2.82 13.50 26.98
CA ILE A 53 1.42 13.93 27.11
C ILE A 53 0.82 13.46 28.43
N PHE A 54 1.07 12.21 28.83
CA PHE A 54 0.47 11.60 30.01
C PHE A 54 1.23 11.85 31.32
N ILE A 55 2.46 12.38 31.27
CA ILE A 55 3.35 12.52 32.44
C ILE A 55 2.70 13.28 33.60
N LYS A 56 1.94 14.35 33.28
CA LYS A 56 1.21 15.16 34.28
C LYS A 56 0.12 14.35 35.01
N PHE A 57 -0.49 13.38 34.34
CA PHE A 57 -1.50 12.51 34.93
C PHE A 57 -0.88 11.33 35.67
N LEU A 58 0.25 10.82 35.20
CA LEU A 58 0.97 9.71 35.81
C LEU A 58 1.61 10.12 37.15
N ASN A 59 2.24 11.30 37.19
CA ASN A 59 2.99 11.80 38.35
C ASN A 59 2.14 12.51 39.41
N LYS A 60 0.83 12.67 39.18
CA LYS A 60 -0.06 13.29 40.19
C LYS A 60 -0.22 12.34 41.37
N SER A 61 0.18 12.77 42.58
CA SER A 61 -0.05 11.99 43.79
C SER A 61 -1.55 11.72 43.99
N VAL A 62 -1.89 10.52 44.45
CA VAL A 62 -3.26 10.13 44.79
C VAL A 62 -3.38 10.25 46.31
N PRO A 63 -4.12 11.24 46.84
CA PRO A 63 -4.32 11.38 48.28
C PRO A 63 -5.01 10.14 48.87
N GLU A 64 -4.75 9.85 50.14
CA GLU A 64 -5.41 8.75 50.85
C GLU A 64 -6.95 8.91 50.77
N GLY A 65 -7.63 7.82 50.43
CA GLY A 65 -9.09 7.78 50.25
C GLY A 65 -9.60 8.22 48.86
N GLN A 66 -8.74 8.73 47.97
CA GLN A 66 -9.14 9.04 46.59
C GLN A 66 -8.80 7.91 45.61
N GLN A 67 -9.64 7.73 44.59
CA GLN A 67 -9.32 6.80 43.51
C GLN A 67 -8.33 7.43 42.53
N PRO A 68 -7.33 6.67 42.02
CA PRO A 68 -6.41 7.17 41.01
C PRO A 68 -7.17 7.63 39.76
N ASN A 69 -6.58 8.51 38.95
CA ASN A 69 -7.23 8.92 37.70
C ASN A 69 -7.30 7.75 36.69
N PHE A 70 -8.06 7.92 35.60
CA PHE A 70 -8.25 6.88 34.60
C PHE A 70 -6.92 6.37 34.02
N VAL A 71 -5.98 7.26 33.74
CA VAL A 71 -4.66 6.92 33.15
C VAL A 71 -3.84 6.09 34.14
N GLN A 72 -3.79 6.50 35.41
CA GLN A 72 -3.08 5.77 36.47
C GLN A 72 -3.67 4.38 36.71
N ARG A 73 -5.00 4.25 36.75
CA ARG A 73 -5.69 2.95 36.89
C ARG A 73 -5.41 1.99 35.74
N ASN A 74 -5.19 2.53 34.53
CA ASN A 74 -5.08 1.74 33.30
C ASN A 74 -3.67 1.78 32.68
N LYS A 75 -2.64 2.19 33.43
CA LYS A 75 -1.29 2.46 32.91
C LYS A 75 -0.72 1.32 32.05
N ILE A 76 -0.94 0.07 32.47
CA ILE A 76 -0.41 -1.11 31.77
C ILE A 76 -1.13 -1.30 30.43
N SER A 77 -2.47 -1.28 30.43
CA SER A 77 -3.26 -1.45 29.21
C SER A 77 -3.03 -0.32 28.20
N ILE A 78 -2.90 0.92 28.68
CA ILE A 78 -2.56 2.07 27.86
C ILE A 78 -1.15 1.91 27.28
N GLY A 79 -0.16 1.57 28.11
CA GLY A 79 1.22 1.36 27.67
C GLY A 79 1.35 0.29 26.59
N ILE A 80 0.72 -0.88 26.77
CA ILE A 80 0.68 -1.93 25.76
C ILE A 80 -0.01 -1.44 24.48
N GLY A 81 -1.16 -0.76 24.60
CA GLY A 81 -1.88 -0.20 23.46
C GLY A 81 -1.05 0.83 22.67
N VAL A 82 -0.29 1.68 23.35
CA VAL A 82 0.63 2.64 22.73
C VAL A 82 1.74 1.93 21.96
N ILE A 83 2.38 0.92 22.54
CA ILE A 83 3.43 0.15 21.87
C ILE A 83 2.88 -0.56 20.63
N LEU A 84 1.74 -1.23 20.76
CA LEU A 84 1.10 -1.90 19.62
C LEU A 84 0.66 -0.89 18.55
N GLY A 85 0.15 0.27 18.94
CA GLY A 85 -0.22 1.35 18.02
C GLY A 85 0.99 1.92 17.28
N ALA A 86 2.14 2.00 17.96
CA ALA A 86 3.41 2.43 17.36
C ALA A 86 3.90 1.42 16.32
N ILE A 87 3.86 0.13 16.64
CA ILE A 87 4.20 -0.95 15.70
C ILE A 87 3.28 -0.90 14.48
N LEU A 88 1.96 -0.78 14.70
CA LEU A 88 0.98 -0.67 13.60
C LEU A 88 1.31 0.54 12.70
N SER A 89 1.61 1.69 13.30
CA SER A 89 1.98 2.90 12.57
C SER A 89 3.23 2.71 11.71
N GLY A 90 4.24 1.98 12.21
CA GLY A 90 5.42 1.60 11.44
C GLY A 90 5.07 0.78 10.20
N PHE A 91 4.23 -0.25 10.33
CA PHE A 91 3.74 -1.05 9.19
C PHE A 91 2.96 -0.21 8.17
N TYR A 92 2.05 0.64 8.62
CA TYR A 92 1.29 1.53 7.74
C TYR A 92 2.19 2.52 7.00
N SER A 93 3.20 3.05 7.68
CA SER A 93 4.17 3.97 7.08
C SER A 93 4.95 3.29 5.96
N LEU A 94 5.43 2.06 6.17
CA LEU A 94 6.11 1.28 5.11
C LEU A 94 5.23 1.12 3.88
N HIS A 95 3.97 0.75 4.09
CA HIS A 95 3.01 0.56 3.02
C HIS A 95 2.63 1.83 2.25
N SER A 96 2.99 3.02 2.76
CA SER A 96 2.74 4.30 2.09
C SER A 96 3.89 4.77 1.20
N LEU A 97 5.09 4.20 1.37
CA LEU A 97 6.31 4.66 0.68
C LEU A 97 6.61 3.88 -0.59
N ASP A 98 6.03 2.70 -0.74
CA ASP A 98 6.31 1.77 -1.83
C ASP A 98 5.02 1.49 -2.62
N CYS A 99 5.14 1.41 -3.94
CA CYS A 99 4.06 1.13 -4.88
C CYS A 99 4.47 0.06 -5.89
N ASP A 100 3.49 -0.72 -6.33
CA ASP A 100 3.72 -1.80 -7.28
C ASP A 100 3.60 -1.27 -8.72
N LEU A 101 4.60 -1.59 -9.54
CA LEU A 101 4.64 -1.40 -10.98
C LEU A 101 4.59 -2.77 -11.64
N THR A 102 3.59 -3.00 -12.49
CA THR A 102 3.53 -4.18 -13.36
C THR A 102 4.22 -3.87 -14.67
N ILE A 103 5.29 -4.59 -14.98
CA ILE A 103 5.98 -4.49 -16.27
C ILE A 103 5.43 -5.58 -17.16
N ASP A 104 4.79 -5.20 -18.26
CA ASP A 104 4.23 -6.13 -19.25
C ASP A 104 5.15 -6.22 -20.46
N ASN A 105 5.71 -7.41 -20.69
CA ASN A 105 6.52 -7.71 -21.85
C ASN A 105 5.64 -8.33 -22.96
N GLY A 106 5.07 -7.47 -23.80
CA GLY A 106 4.38 -7.90 -25.02
C GLY A 106 5.28 -8.31 -26.17
N THR A 107 6.59 -8.14 -26.05
CA THR A 107 7.53 -8.45 -27.15
C THR A 107 7.82 -9.94 -27.24
N ILE A 108 8.35 -10.37 -28.39
CA ILE A 108 8.77 -11.75 -28.70
C ILE A 108 10.07 -12.21 -27.99
N LYS A 109 10.76 -11.30 -27.30
CA LYS A 109 12.05 -11.59 -26.61
C LYS A 109 11.92 -11.32 -25.12
N SER A 110 12.79 -11.94 -24.32
CA SER A 110 12.88 -11.59 -22.91
C SER A 110 13.38 -10.15 -22.75
N ALA A 111 12.85 -9.47 -21.74
CA ALA A 111 13.25 -8.11 -21.41
C ALA A 111 14.09 -8.11 -20.12
N LYS A 112 15.24 -7.44 -20.17
CA LYS A 112 16.10 -7.23 -18.99
C LYS A 112 15.71 -5.93 -18.32
N VAL A 113 15.35 -5.99 -17.05
CA VAL A 113 14.96 -4.84 -16.26
C VAL A 113 15.89 -4.71 -15.07
N GLU A 114 16.48 -3.52 -14.92
CA GLU A 114 17.29 -3.15 -13.76
C GLU A 114 16.66 -1.93 -13.09
N TYR A 115 16.56 -1.96 -11.75
CA TYR A 115 16.01 -0.87 -10.97
C TYR A 115 16.61 -0.86 -9.57
N TYR A 116 16.53 0.30 -8.92
CA TYR A 116 16.91 0.43 -7.52
C TYR A 116 15.66 0.33 -6.66
N ASN A 117 15.73 -0.52 -5.62
CA ASN A 117 14.69 -0.51 -4.59
C ASN A 117 14.85 0.75 -3.71
N ARG A 118 13.96 0.87 -2.73
CA ARG A 118 13.95 1.99 -1.79
C ARG A 118 15.27 2.15 -1.01
N THR A 119 15.91 1.03 -0.64
CA THR A 119 17.21 1.01 0.07
C THR A 119 18.42 1.20 -0.83
N GLN A 120 18.22 1.53 -2.12
CA GLN A 120 19.26 1.71 -3.14
C GLN A 120 20.01 0.42 -3.50
N ASP A 121 19.42 -0.74 -3.25
CA ASP A 121 19.94 -2.00 -3.76
C ASP A 121 19.54 -2.16 -5.23
N LEU A 122 20.53 -2.50 -6.07
CA LEU A 122 20.30 -2.78 -7.47
C LEU A 122 19.66 -4.17 -7.63
N ILE A 123 18.45 -4.21 -8.17
CA ILE A 123 17.74 -5.43 -8.52
C ILE A 123 17.78 -5.59 -10.04
N LYS A 124 18.10 -6.80 -10.49
CA LYS A 124 18.09 -7.19 -11.90
C LYS A 124 17.12 -8.33 -12.08
N THR A 125 16.25 -8.21 -13.07
CA THR A 125 15.25 -9.23 -13.38
C THR A 125 15.08 -9.38 -14.87
N GLU A 126 14.68 -10.58 -15.31
CA GLU A 126 14.43 -10.90 -16.70
C GLU A 126 12.99 -11.34 -16.83
N ILE A 127 12.22 -10.64 -17.67
CA ILE A 127 10.80 -10.87 -17.89
C ILE A 127 10.66 -11.66 -19.18
N PRO A 128 10.17 -12.92 -19.15
CA PRO A 128 9.96 -13.71 -20.35
C PRO A 128 9.05 -13.02 -21.38
N SER A 129 9.21 -13.42 -22.65
CA SER A 129 8.32 -12.99 -23.75
C SER A 129 6.85 -13.31 -23.42
N GLY A 130 5.96 -12.37 -23.71
CA GLY A 130 4.51 -12.54 -23.51
C GLY A 130 4.06 -12.62 -22.04
N SER A 131 4.92 -12.26 -21.09
CA SER A 131 4.63 -12.34 -19.65
C SER A 131 4.71 -10.97 -18.98
N PHE A 132 4.23 -10.88 -17.75
CA PHE A 132 4.34 -9.68 -16.93
C PHE A 132 4.96 -10.02 -15.58
N GLN A 133 5.60 -9.03 -14.98
CA GLN A 133 6.15 -9.13 -13.63
C GLN A 133 5.84 -7.87 -12.83
N THR A 134 5.41 -8.07 -11.59
CA THR A 134 5.21 -6.97 -10.65
C THR A 134 6.49 -6.73 -9.87
N ILE A 135 6.95 -5.49 -9.87
CA ILE A 135 8.06 -5.01 -9.06
C ILE A 135 7.56 -3.93 -8.11
N THR A 136 8.25 -3.75 -6.99
CA THR A 136 7.92 -2.72 -6.01
C THR A 136 8.96 -1.61 -6.08
N LEU A 137 8.47 -0.37 -6.26
CA LEU A 137 9.27 0.84 -6.39
C LEU A 137 8.86 1.86 -5.33
N PRO A 138 9.79 2.68 -4.82
CA PRO A 138 9.42 3.79 -3.95
C PRO A 138 8.52 4.80 -4.67
N VAL A 139 7.64 5.46 -3.92
CA VAL A 139 6.83 6.58 -4.42
C VAL A 139 7.74 7.74 -4.84
N GLY A 140 7.44 8.36 -5.98
CA GLY A 140 8.24 9.42 -6.59
C GLY A 140 8.86 9.01 -7.92
N ASP A 141 9.92 9.72 -8.31
CA ASP A 141 10.60 9.49 -9.58
C ASP A 141 11.59 8.34 -9.44
N ASN A 142 11.45 7.34 -10.31
CA ASN A 142 12.27 6.14 -10.34
C ASN A 142 12.95 6.00 -11.70
N THR A 143 14.21 5.59 -11.70
CA THR A 143 14.92 5.25 -12.94
C THR A 143 14.95 3.73 -13.12
N LEU A 144 14.36 3.27 -14.21
CA LEU A 144 14.46 1.88 -14.67
C LEU A 144 15.38 1.82 -15.87
N THR A 145 16.15 0.74 -15.99
CA THR A 145 16.88 0.41 -17.21
C THR A 145 16.23 -0.82 -17.83
N ILE A 146 15.58 -0.65 -18.98
CA ILE A 146 14.87 -1.71 -19.70
C ILE A 146 15.62 -1.95 -21.01
N ASN A 147 16.14 -3.16 -21.21
CA ASN A 147 16.97 -3.54 -22.36
C ASN A 147 18.12 -2.55 -22.61
N GLY A 148 18.76 -2.07 -21.53
CA GLY A 148 19.84 -1.09 -21.57
C GLY A 148 19.41 0.37 -21.76
N LYS A 149 18.12 0.64 -21.98
CA LYS A 149 17.59 2.00 -22.12
C LYS A 149 17.05 2.51 -20.79
N LYS A 150 17.48 3.69 -20.37
CA LYS A 150 16.97 4.36 -19.17
C LYS A 150 15.57 4.93 -19.40
N LYS A 151 14.68 4.75 -18.43
CA LYS A 151 13.30 5.22 -18.41
C LYS A 151 13.01 5.80 -17.03
N ILE A 152 12.41 6.98 -16.98
CA ILE A 152 12.02 7.63 -15.72
C ILE A 152 10.53 7.41 -15.53
N ILE A 153 10.16 6.77 -14.42
CA ILE A 153 8.80 6.41 -14.07
C ILE A 153 8.41 7.14 -12.78
N LYS A 154 7.34 7.92 -12.87
CA LYS A 154 6.79 8.63 -11.72
C LYS A 154 5.71 7.80 -11.03
N MET A 155 6.08 7.18 -9.92
CA MET A 155 5.18 6.43 -9.06
C MET A 155 4.42 7.39 -8.14
N GLY A 156 3.10 7.28 -8.10
CA GLY A 156 2.23 8.13 -7.29
C GLY A 156 1.57 7.37 -6.14
N GLN A 157 0.27 7.63 -5.92
CA GLN A 157 -0.50 6.97 -4.87
C GLN A 157 -0.76 5.49 -5.17
N ARG A 158 -0.79 4.68 -4.11
CA ARG A 158 -0.96 3.22 -4.16
C ARG A 158 -2.36 2.74 -4.54
N SER A 159 -3.36 3.62 -4.50
CA SER A 159 -4.72 3.31 -4.99
C SER A 159 -4.77 3.14 -6.52
N GLN A 160 -3.72 3.56 -7.22
CA GLN A 160 -3.58 3.40 -8.66
C GLN A 160 -2.71 2.19 -8.96
N LYS A 161 -3.05 1.50 -10.05
CA LYS A 161 -2.22 0.49 -10.67
C LYS A 161 -1.35 1.15 -11.73
N TYR A 162 -0.06 0.85 -11.69
CA TYR A 162 0.93 1.36 -12.65
C TYR A 162 1.36 0.22 -13.54
N ILE A 163 1.39 0.47 -14.84
CA ILE A 163 1.80 -0.52 -15.83
C ILE A 163 2.84 0.10 -16.75
N TYR A 164 3.94 -0.61 -16.96
CA TYR A 164 4.91 -0.30 -17.99
C TYR A 164 4.80 -1.32 -19.11
N ASN A 165 4.22 -0.92 -20.23
CA ASN A 165 4.04 -1.69 -21.46
C ASN A 165 5.31 -1.56 -22.31
N ILE A 166 6.15 -2.60 -22.32
CA ILE A 166 7.44 -2.55 -23.02
C ILE A 166 7.21 -2.29 -24.51
N ASP A 167 7.90 -1.26 -25.03
CA ASP A 167 7.82 -0.78 -26.41
C ASP A 167 6.40 -0.40 -26.89
N GLY A 168 5.43 -0.27 -25.98
CA GLY A 168 4.05 0.10 -26.31
C GLY A 168 3.28 -0.97 -27.11
N VAL A 169 3.71 -2.24 -27.08
CA VAL A 169 3.21 -3.28 -27.99
C VAL A 169 1.76 -3.69 -27.71
N ASN A 170 1.38 -3.77 -26.43
CA ASN A 170 0.03 -4.19 -26.07
C ASN A 170 -0.95 -3.02 -26.01
N ASN A 171 -2.22 -3.30 -26.28
CA ASN A 171 -3.32 -2.38 -26.07
C ASN A 171 -4.14 -2.80 -24.85
N TYR A 172 -4.77 -1.85 -24.18
CA TYR A 172 -5.59 -2.12 -23.01
C TYR A 172 -6.94 -1.42 -23.08
N VAL A 173 -7.97 -2.08 -22.54
CA VAL A 173 -9.32 -1.55 -22.38
C VAL A 173 -9.75 -1.66 -20.92
N LEU A 174 -10.22 -0.55 -20.37
CA LEU A 174 -10.74 -0.48 -19.01
C LEU A 174 -12.26 -0.71 -19.02
N THR A 175 -12.72 -1.89 -18.64
CA THR A 175 -14.15 -2.25 -18.68
C THR A 175 -14.73 -2.44 -17.29
N GLU A 176 -16.05 -2.47 -17.20
CA GLU A 176 -16.79 -2.74 -15.96
C GLU A 176 -17.49 -4.09 -16.05
N ILE A 177 -17.20 -4.97 -15.09
CA ILE A 177 -17.79 -6.31 -14.98
C ILE A 177 -18.76 -6.33 -13.79
N TYR A 178 -19.91 -6.99 -13.98
CA TYR A 178 -20.95 -7.15 -12.96
C TYR A 178 -20.98 -8.59 -12.47
N TYR A 179 -20.89 -8.77 -11.15
CA TYR A 179 -21.05 -10.06 -10.49
C TYR A 179 -22.37 -10.11 -9.72
N GLY A 180 -23.04 -11.26 -9.72
CA GLY A 180 -24.28 -11.50 -8.97
C GLY A 180 -25.46 -11.91 -9.83
N ARG A 181 -26.67 -11.77 -9.29
CA ARG A 181 -27.92 -12.24 -9.92
C ARG A 181 -28.25 -11.49 -11.23
N ASP A 182 -27.78 -10.26 -11.36
CA ASP A 182 -27.97 -9.40 -12.53
C ASP A 182 -26.67 -9.19 -13.33
N ALA A 183 -25.78 -10.20 -13.38
CA ALA A 183 -24.57 -10.14 -14.18
C ALA A 183 -24.93 -9.90 -15.66
N GLN A 184 -24.71 -8.67 -16.13
CA GLN A 184 -24.86 -8.29 -17.53
C GLN A 184 -23.51 -8.40 -18.23
N ALA A 185 -23.55 -8.49 -19.56
CA ALA A 185 -22.34 -8.35 -20.37
C ALA A 185 -21.58 -7.07 -19.98
N PRO A 186 -20.23 -7.11 -19.93
CA PRO A 186 -19.43 -5.98 -19.51
C PRO A 186 -19.80 -4.74 -20.32
N LYS A 187 -20.04 -3.62 -19.63
CA LYS A 187 -20.15 -2.33 -20.31
C LYS A 187 -18.74 -1.78 -20.44
N GLU A 188 -18.26 -1.67 -21.67
CA GLU A 188 -16.98 -1.02 -21.94
C GLU A 188 -17.04 0.42 -21.45
N LYS A 189 -16.11 0.78 -20.57
CA LYS A 189 -15.68 2.17 -20.45
C LYS A 189 -14.64 2.31 -21.56
N GLU A 190 -14.97 3.02 -22.63
CA GLU A 190 -14.07 3.18 -23.79
C GLU A 190 -12.86 4.08 -23.42
N ASN A 191 -11.94 3.55 -22.63
CA ASN A 191 -10.62 4.13 -22.41
C ASN A 191 -9.60 3.14 -22.97
N PHE A 192 -9.14 3.43 -24.18
CA PHE A 192 -8.07 2.69 -24.85
C PHE A 192 -6.71 3.27 -24.44
N PHE A 193 -5.82 2.40 -23.98
CA PHE A 193 -4.45 2.78 -23.65
C PHE A 193 -3.47 2.06 -24.57
N SER A 194 -2.60 2.82 -25.24
CA SER A 194 -1.53 2.32 -26.13
C SER A 194 -0.16 2.92 -25.79
N THR A 195 0.00 3.49 -24.60
CA THR A 195 1.24 4.16 -24.17
C THR A 195 2.18 3.20 -23.45
N GLU A 196 3.48 3.53 -23.43
CA GLU A 196 4.50 2.76 -22.68
C GLU A 196 4.24 2.78 -21.16
N PHE A 197 3.67 3.87 -20.63
CA PHE A 197 3.35 3.98 -19.21
C PHE A 197 1.88 4.31 -19.03
N ILE A 198 1.21 3.53 -18.17
CA ILE A 198 -0.23 3.58 -17.94
C ILE A 198 -0.47 3.66 -16.44
N LYS A 199 -1.40 4.55 -16.05
CA LYS A 199 -1.86 4.72 -14.68
C LYS A 199 -3.37 4.62 -14.66
N VAL A 200 -3.91 3.62 -13.95
CA VAL A 200 -5.35 3.33 -13.93
C VAL A 200 -5.84 2.99 -12.53
N TYR A 201 -7.14 3.19 -12.33
CA TYR A 201 -7.86 2.63 -11.19
C TYR A 201 -8.62 1.39 -11.68
N ALA A 202 -8.19 0.21 -11.24
CA ALA A 202 -8.81 -1.06 -11.58
C ALA A 202 -8.77 -1.99 -10.36
N ASP A 203 -9.85 -2.76 -10.17
CA ASP A 203 -9.94 -3.81 -9.16
C ASP A 203 -9.09 -5.02 -9.58
N TYR A 204 -9.12 -5.37 -10.87
CA TYR A 204 -8.36 -6.48 -11.45
C TYR A 204 -7.56 -6.03 -12.69
N LEU A 205 -6.38 -6.64 -12.88
CA LEU A 205 -5.52 -6.42 -14.04
C LEU A 205 -5.47 -7.70 -14.87
N PHE A 206 -5.62 -7.53 -16.19
CA PHE A 206 -5.57 -8.53 -17.26
C PHE A 206 -6.68 -9.59 -17.23
N GLU A 207 -7.04 -10.08 -16.05
CA GLU A 207 -8.04 -11.11 -15.85
C GLU A 207 -8.82 -10.85 -14.57
N ALA A 208 -10.14 -11.06 -14.66
CA ALA A 208 -11.04 -11.01 -13.52
C ALA A 208 -11.38 -12.44 -13.10
N PRO A 209 -11.59 -12.72 -11.80
CA PRO A 209 -11.98 -14.05 -11.36
C PRO A 209 -13.33 -14.45 -11.99
N GLU A 210 -13.52 -15.74 -12.26
CA GLU A 210 -14.76 -16.28 -12.85
C GLU A 210 -16.00 -15.97 -11.98
N SER A 211 -15.82 -15.94 -10.65
CA SER A 211 -16.86 -15.58 -9.70
C SER A 211 -16.29 -14.92 -8.46
N ILE A 212 -17.11 -14.09 -7.80
CA ILE A 212 -16.82 -13.55 -6.47
C ILE A 212 -18.00 -13.87 -5.53
N LEU A 213 -17.69 -14.08 -4.25
CA LEU A 213 -18.71 -14.34 -3.24
C LEU A 213 -19.51 -13.06 -2.95
N THR A 214 -20.70 -12.98 -3.53
CA THR A 214 -21.67 -11.92 -3.24
C THR A 214 -22.70 -12.40 -2.21
N LYS A 215 -23.26 -11.47 -1.41
CA LYS A 215 -24.46 -11.79 -0.63
C LYS A 215 -25.59 -12.11 -1.62
N ARG A 216 -26.50 -13.03 -1.27
CA ARG A 216 -27.56 -13.61 -2.13
C ARG A 216 -28.45 -12.61 -2.91
N SER A 217 -28.36 -11.32 -2.63
CA SER A 217 -29.12 -10.22 -3.23
C SER A 217 -28.28 -8.99 -3.61
N SER A 218 -26.94 -9.04 -3.48
CA SER A 218 -26.07 -7.91 -3.82
C SER A 218 -25.41 -8.13 -5.17
N SER A 219 -25.65 -7.24 -6.12
CA SER A 219 -24.82 -7.12 -7.32
C SER A 219 -23.58 -6.30 -6.97
N GLU A 220 -22.41 -6.75 -7.42
CA GLU A 220 -21.15 -6.06 -7.18
C GLU A 220 -20.50 -5.69 -8.51
N LYS A 221 -20.12 -4.43 -8.63
CA LYS A 221 -19.50 -3.86 -9.81
C LYS A 221 -17.99 -3.79 -9.61
N LYS A 222 -17.23 -4.26 -10.59
CA LYS A 222 -15.77 -4.26 -10.60
C LYS A 222 -15.22 -3.62 -11.87
N ILE A 223 -14.12 -2.91 -11.74
CA ILE A 223 -13.39 -2.31 -12.86
C ILE A 223 -12.20 -3.21 -13.21
N VAL A 224 -12.08 -3.58 -14.47
CA VAL A 224 -11.05 -4.51 -14.95
C VAL A 224 -10.31 -3.88 -16.11
N LEU A 225 -8.98 -3.91 -16.07
CA LEU A 225 -8.16 -3.55 -17.22
C LEU A 225 -7.83 -4.82 -18.01
N LEU A 226 -8.43 -4.99 -19.18
CA LEU A 226 -8.14 -6.11 -20.07
C LEU A 226 -6.97 -5.75 -20.98
N ARG A 227 -6.03 -6.68 -21.14
CA ARG A 227 -5.02 -6.62 -22.19
C ARG A 227 -5.62 -7.19 -23.46
N ILE A 228 -5.73 -6.36 -24.50
CA ILE A 228 -6.08 -6.83 -25.84
C ILE A 228 -4.81 -7.42 -26.42
N LYS A 229 -4.82 -8.73 -26.68
CA LYS A 229 -3.87 -9.30 -27.62
C LYS A 229 -4.24 -8.73 -28.97
N ASN A 230 -3.37 -7.91 -29.56
CA ASN A 230 -3.43 -7.70 -31.00
C ASN A 230 -3.24 -9.10 -31.58
N SER A 231 -4.32 -9.70 -32.07
CA SER A 231 -4.24 -10.94 -32.83
C SER A 231 -3.30 -10.64 -33.99
N GLU A 232 -2.14 -11.29 -34.00
CA GLU A 232 -1.27 -11.30 -35.16
C GLU A 232 -2.08 -11.81 -36.35
N GLU A 233 -2.13 -11.01 -37.42
CA GLU A 233 -2.30 -11.49 -38.80
C GLU A 233 -1.09 -12.35 -39.19
#